data_AF-A0A975A2N6-F1
#
_entry.id   AF-A0A975A2N6-F1
#
_cell.length_a   1.000
_cell.length_b   1.000
_cell.length_c   1.000
_cell.angle_alpha   90.00
_cell.angle_beta   90.00
_cell.angle_gamma   90.00
#
_symmetry.space_group_name_H-M   'P 1'
#
loop_
_entity.id
_entity.type
_entity.pdbx_description
1 polymer ?
#
loop_
_entity_poly.entity_id
_entity_poly.type
_entity_poly.pdbx_seq_one_letter_code
_entity_poly.pdbx_strand_id
1 'polypeptide(L)'
;MANIKSKQKSIAKMAHANTRNNAMKTRVRKAIRAAREAILANDKKAEELVNAAHSIIATAVQKGVFHVNKGSRKSSRLQKFFNDSKNAKNAK
;
A
#
# COMPACT_ATOMS: atom_id res chain seq x y z
N MET A 1 -27.37 -18.13 -7.69
CA MET A 1 -26.57 -19.34 -7.98
C MET A 1 -26.13 -19.28 -9.43
N ALA A 2 -24.89 -19.66 -9.77
CA ALA A 2 -24.54 -19.87 -11.18
C ALA A 2 -25.03 -21.25 -11.60
N ASN A 3 -25.85 -21.32 -12.64
CA ASN A 3 -26.46 -22.58 -13.09
C ASN A 3 -25.58 -23.34 -14.10
N ILE A 4 -24.56 -22.67 -14.68
CA ILE A 4 -23.63 -23.26 -15.64
C ILE A 4 -22.32 -23.62 -14.91
N LYS A 5 -21.82 -24.85 -15.11
CA LYS A 5 -20.59 -25.36 -14.47
C LYS A 5 -19.39 -24.43 -14.64
N SER A 6 -19.19 -23.88 -15.84
CA SER A 6 -18.10 -22.92 -16.11
C SER A 6 -18.22 -21.63 -15.31
N LYS A 7 -19.45 -21.15 -15.09
CA LYS A 7 -19.72 -19.96 -14.26
C LYS A 7 -19.48 -20.22 -12.78
N GLN A 8 -19.87 -21.38 -12.25
CA GLN A 8 -19.57 -21.79 -10.87
C GLN A 8 -18.05 -21.81 -10.62
N LYS A 9 -17.28 -22.40 -11.56
CA LYS A 9 -15.81 -22.41 -11.52
C LYS A 9 -15.22 -21.01 -11.56
N SER A 10 -15.75 -20.13 -12.41
CA SER A 10 -15.30 -18.73 -12.50
C SER A 10 -15.51 -17.99 -11.18
N ILE A 11 -16.67 -18.14 -10.55
CA ILE A 11 -16.99 -17.54 -9.25
C ILE A 11 -15.98 -17.97 -8.17
N ALA A 12 -15.68 -19.28 -8.08
CA ALA A 12 -14.69 -19.79 -7.13
C ALA A 12 -13.31 -19.16 -7.38
N LYS A 13 -12.84 -19.13 -8.65
CA LYS A 13 -11.56 -18.50 -9.01
C LYS A 13 -11.52 -17.02 -8.66
N MET A 14 -12.60 -16.28 -8.92
CA MET A 14 -12.72 -14.87 -8.59
C MET A 14 -12.68 -14.64 -7.07
N ALA A 15 -13.34 -15.49 -6.27
CA ALA A 15 -13.28 -15.41 -4.82
C ALA A 15 -11.83 -15.56 -4.30
N HIS A 16 -11.09 -16.56 -4.78
CA HIS A 16 -9.68 -16.74 -4.40
C HIS A 16 -8.75 -15.60 -4.88
N ALA A 17 -9.03 -14.99 -6.02
CA ALA A 17 -8.29 -13.81 -6.47
C ALA A 17 -8.61 -12.59 -5.59
N ASN A 18 -9.88 -12.40 -5.23
CA ASN A 18 -10.34 -11.29 -4.40
C ASN A 18 -9.74 -11.35 -2.99
N THR A 19 -9.66 -12.51 -2.34
CA THR A 19 -9.07 -12.64 -1.01
C THR A 19 -7.58 -12.26 -1.02
N ARG A 20 -6.80 -12.76 -1.99
CA ARG A 20 -5.38 -12.41 -2.17
C ARG A 20 -5.19 -10.92 -2.45
N ASN A 21 -6.00 -10.34 -3.34
CA ASN A 21 -5.95 -8.92 -3.66
C ASN A 21 -6.33 -8.05 -2.46
N ASN A 22 -7.33 -8.47 -1.68
CA ASN A 22 -7.73 -7.76 -0.49
C ASN A 22 -6.61 -7.75 0.56
N ALA A 23 -5.98 -8.91 0.81
CA ALA A 23 -4.86 -9.04 1.74
C ALA A 23 -3.71 -8.07 1.40
N MET A 24 -3.31 -8.00 0.12
CA MET A 24 -2.29 -7.04 -0.32
C MET A 24 -2.74 -5.58 -0.19
N LYS A 25 -4.00 -5.26 -0.55
CA LYS A 25 -4.56 -3.90 -0.36
C LYS A 25 -4.57 -3.50 1.11
N THR A 26 -4.89 -4.40 2.03
CA THR A 26 -4.81 -4.14 3.48
C THR A 26 -3.37 -3.97 3.95
N ARG A 27 -2.43 -4.80 3.47
CA ARG A 27 -1.01 -4.67 3.83
C ARG A 27 -0.44 -3.31 3.46
N VAL A 28 -0.72 -2.84 2.24
CA VAL A 28 -0.30 -1.50 1.79
C VAL A 28 -0.94 -0.40 2.65
N ARG A 29 -2.25 -0.50 2.94
CA ARG A 29 -2.94 0.49 3.79
C ARG A 29 -2.34 0.55 5.20
N LYS A 30 -2.07 -0.60 5.81
CA LYS A 30 -1.45 -0.70 7.14
C LYS A 30 -0.04 -0.10 7.15
N ALA A 31 0.80 -0.43 6.17
CA ALA A 31 2.16 0.11 6.07
C ALA A 31 2.18 1.64 5.92
N ILE A 32 1.33 2.20 5.04
CA ILE A 32 1.21 3.65 4.87
C ILE A 32 0.73 4.32 6.17
N ARG A 33 -0.23 3.71 6.87
CA ARG A 33 -0.74 4.25 8.14
C ARG A 33 0.36 4.25 9.21
N ALA A 34 1.06 3.13 9.40
CA ALA A 34 2.15 3.02 10.36
C ALA A 34 3.27 4.04 10.09
N ALA A 35 3.66 4.22 8.82
CA ALA A 35 4.64 5.23 8.44
C ALA A 35 4.16 6.64 8.78
N ARG A 36 2.89 6.98 8.51
CA ARG A 36 2.32 8.29 8.86
C ARG A 36 2.28 8.55 10.36
N GLU A 37 1.86 7.55 11.14
CA GLU A 37 1.83 7.63 12.60
C GLU A 37 3.24 7.85 13.16
N ALA A 38 4.24 7.13 12.66
CA ALA A 38 5.63 7.30 13.08
C ALA A 38 6.21 8.68 12.73
N ILE A 39 5.85 9.23 11.55
CA ILE A 39 6.25 10.59 11.15
C ILE A 39 5.67 11.63 12.11
N LEU A 40 4.37 11.51 12.44
CA LEU A 40 3.71 12.42 13.38
C LEU A 40 4.29 12.30 14.80
N ALA A 41 4.62 11.09 15.23
CA ALA A 41 5.23 10.81 16.52
C ALA A 41 6.73 11.19 16.61
N ASN A 42 7.34 11.65 15.51
CA ASN A 42 8.76 11.99 15.43
C ASN A 42 9.72 10.85 15.82
N ASP A 43 9.31 9.60 15.59
CA ASP A 43 10.13 8.43 15.90
C ASP A 43 11.36 8.37 14.96
N LYS A 44 12.51 7.96 15.50
CA LYS A 44 13.74 7.66 14.74
C LYS A 44 13.51 6.55 13.71
N LYS A 45 12.55 5.66 13.95
CA LYS A 45 12.15 4.57 13.04
C LYS A 45 11.28 5.02 11.85
N ALA A 46 10.90 6.30 11.78
CA ALA A 46 10.01 6.79 10.74
C ALA A 46 10.58 6.56 9.32
N GLU A 47 11.88 6.74 9.13
CA GLU A 47 12.53 6.55 7.83
C GLU A 47 12.52 5.10 7.36
N GLU A 48 12.82 4.16 8.26
CA GLU A 48 12.75 2.72 7.99
C GLU A 48 11.35 2.28 7.60
N LEU A 49 10.32 2.79 8.30
CA LEU A 49 8.92 2.48 8.03
C LEU A 49 8.45 3.05 6.69
N VAL A 50 8.92 4.24 6.31
CA VAL A 50 8.66 4.83 4.99
C VAL A 50 9.29 3.97 3.88
N ASN A 51 10.54 3.55 4.04
CA ASN A 51 11.22 2.66 3.08
C ASN A 51 10.52 1.30 2.95
N ALA A 52 10.11 0.71 4.07
CA ALA A 52 9.32 -0.52 4.07
C ALA A 52 7.97 -0.34 3.36
N ALA A 53 7.30 0.80 3.57
CA ALA A 53 6.05 1.11 2.87
C ALA A 53 6.23 1.24 1.35
N HIS A 54 7.32 1.86 0.88
CA HIS A 54 7.66 1.94 -0.55
C HIS A 54 7.88 0.55 -1.15
N SER A 55 8.63 -0.32 -0.49
CA SER A 55 8.87 -1.72 -0.93
C SER A 55 7.56 -2.52 -1.05
N ILE A 56 6.65 -2.37 -0.07
CA ILE A 56 5.34 -3.03 -0.09
C ILE A 56 4.46 -2.49 -1.24
N ILE A 57 4.52 -1.18 -1.52
CA ILE A 57 3.80 -0.57 -2.66
C ILE A 57 4.34 -1.12 -3.98
N ALA A 58 5.67 -1.18 -4.15
CA ALA A 58 6.29 -1.72 -5.36
C ALA A 58 5.90 -3.18 -5.59
N THR A 59 5.90 -4.00 -4.53
CA THR A 59 5.44 -5.39 -4.59
C THR A 59 3.96 -5.50 -5.00
N ALA A 60 3.11 -4.59 -4.54
CA ALA A 60 1.69 -4.58 -4.93
C ALA A 60 1.49 -4.19 -6.41
N VAL A 61 2.37 -3.37 -6.97
CA VAL A 61 2.41 -3.06 -8.41
C VAL A 61 2.90 -4.26 -9.21
N GLN A 62 4.01 -4.89 -8.78
CA GLN A 62 4.57 -6.07 -9.43
C GLN A 62 3.57 -7.24 -9.49
N LYS A 63 2.78 -7.43 -8.42
CA LYS A 63 1.72 -8.44 -8.35
C LYS A 63 0.44 -8.06 -9.12
N GLY A 64 0.42 -6.91 -9.81
CA GLY A 64 -0.74 -6.43 -10.57
C GLY A 64 -1.94 -5.99 -9.72
N VAL A 65 -1.80 -5.89 -8.39
CA VAL A 65 -2.89 -5.47 -7.50
C VAL A 65 -3.16 -3.97 -7.65
N PHE A 66 -2.13 -3.19 -7.98
CA PHE A 66 -2.24 -1.78 -8.35
C PHE A 66 -1.60 -1.52 -9.71
N HIS A 67 -2.24 -0.64 -10.49
CA HIS A 67 -1.61 -0.05 -11.65
C HIS A 67 -0.40 0.81 -11.25
N VAL A 68 0.59 0.92 -12.14
CA VAL A 68 1.83 1.70 -11.96
C VAL A 68 1.51 3.11 -11.43
N ASN A 69 0.67 3.86 -12.14
CA ASN A 69 0.24 5.22 -11.73
C ASN A 69 -0.36 5.28 -10.32
N LYS A 70 -1.11 4.25 -9.90
CA LYS A 70 -1.68 4.22 -8.54
C LYS A 70 -0.61 3.95 -7.48
N GLY A 71 0.37 3.10 -7.80
CA GLY A 71 1.56 2.89 -6.97
C GLY A 71 2.39 4.17 -6.84
N SER A 72 2.75 4.79 -7.97
CA SER A 72 3.55 6.02 -8.01
C SER A 72 2.89 7.17 -7.24
N ARG A 73 1.59 7.39 -7.41
CA ARG A 73 0.85 8.41 -6.62
C ARG A 73 0.91 8.15 -5.11
N LYS A 74 0.83 6.89 -4.68
CA LYS A 74 0.89 6.55 -3.25
C LYS A 74 2.28 6.76 -2.67
N SER A 75 3.32 6.33 -3.38
CA SER A 75 4.72 6.53 -3.00
C SER A 75 5.06 8.02 -2.94
N SER A 76 4.75 8.78 -4.00
CA SER A 76 5.00 10.22 -4.07
C SER A 76 4.31 11.00 -2.93
N ARG A 77 3.04 10.69 -2.63
CA ARG A 77 2.31 11.35 -1.53
C ARG A 77 2.90 11.04 -0.15
N LEU A 78 3.37 9.81 0.08
CA LEU A 78 4.03 9.45 1.33
C LEU A 78 5.37 10.17 1.47
N GLN A 79 6.16 10.21 0.39
CA GLN A 79 7.46 10.89 0.40
C GLN A 79 7.33 12.39 0.59
N LYS A 80 6.36 13.02 -0.10
CA LYS A 80 6.06 14.45 0.08
C LYS A 80 5.76 14.75 1.55
N PHE A 81 4.89 13.97 2.17
CA PHE A 81 4.54 14.14 3.59
C PHE A 81 5.76 14.00 4.53
N PHE A 82 6.63 13.04 4.28
CA PHE A 82 7.88 12.87 5.03
C PHE A 82 8.81 14.08 4.88
N ASN A 83 9.01 14.55 3.65
CA ASN A 83 9.88 15.69 3.35
C ASN A 83 9.32 16.99 3.95
N ASP A 84 8.02 17.24 3.83
CA ASP A 84 7.35 18.41 4.42
C ASP A 84 7.53 18.44 5.95
N SER A 85 7.39 17.28 6.61
CA SER A 85 7.64 17.14 8.05
C SER A 85 9.11 17.37 8.44
N LYS A 86 10.07 16.89 7.63
CA LYS A 86 11.50 17.12 7.85
C LYS A 86 11.87 18.60 7.66
N ASN A 87 11.34 19.26 6.63
CA ASN A 87 11.56 20.68 6.37
C ASN A 87 11.02 21.55 7.52
N ALA A 88 9.84 21.22 8.05
CA ALA A 88 9.28 21.90 9.22
C ALA A 88 10.15 21.80 10.48
N LYS A 89 10.93 20.72 10.63
CA LYS A 89 11.92 20.60 11.73
C LYS A 89 13.16 21.45 11.51
N ASN A 90 13.64 21.53 10.27
CA ASN A 90 14.87 22.26 9.94
C ASN A 90 14.69 23.78 9.94
N ALA A 91 13.45 24.27 9.76
CA ALA A 91 13.11 25.70 9.79
C ALA A 91 12.87 26.25 11.20
N LYS A 92 13.03 25.43 12.24
CA LYS A 92 12.88 25.77 13.66
C LYS A 92 14.24 25.71 14.35
#